data_AF-A0A2V8NE14-F1
#
_entry.id   AF-A0A2V8NE14-F1
#
_cell.length_a   1.000
_cell.length_b   1.000
_cell.length_c   1.000
_cell.angle_alpha   90.00
_cell.angle_beta   90.00
_cell.angle_gamma   90.00
#
_symmetry.space_group_name_H-M   'P 1'
#
loop_
_entity.id
_entity.type
_entity.pdbx_description
1 polymer ?
#
loop_
_entity_poly.entity_id
_entity_poly.type
_entity_poly.pdbx_seq_one_letter_code
_entity_poly.pdbx_strand_id
1 'polypeptide(L)' 'GYNDGQKAGRDDGRSRRRYDPSSKNEYRKGTKDYSSRLGDRYIYQQYFREAFEHGYADGYNGY' A
#
# COMPACT_ATOMS: atom_id res chain seq x y z
N GLY A 1 4.33 -3.00 2.79
CA GLY A 1 2.91 -2.61 2.66
C GLY A 1 2.67 -1.26 3.28
N TYR A 2 2.58 -1.20 4.62
CA TYR A 2 2.15 -0.01 5.36
C TYR A 2 2.94 1.28 5.06
N ASN A 3 4.29 1.26 5.16
CA ASN A 3 5.10 2.45 4.88
C ASN A 3 4.95 2.97 3.45
N ASP A 4 4.87 2.07 2.45
CA ASP A 4 4.63 2.45 1.06
C ASP A 4 3.22 3.04 0.90
N GLY A 5 2.22 2.43 1.54
CA GLY A 5 0.85 2.91 1.58
C GLY A 5 0.79 4.34 2.14
N GLN A 6 1.38 4.55 3.30
CA GLN A 6 1.40 5.85 3.98
C GLN A 6 2.09 6.93 3.15
N LYS A 7 3.22 6.60 2.50
CA LYS A 7 3.90 7.51 1.59
C LYS A 7 3.02 7.86 0.38
N ALA A 8 2.38 6.87 -0.23
CA ALA A 8 1.53 7.05 -1.40
C ALA A 8 0.25 7.84 -1.08
N GLY A 9 -0.38 7.55 0.06
CA GLY A 9 -1.57 8.27 0.53
C GLY A 9 -1.26 9.73 0.81
N ARG A 10 -0.12 10.00 1.45
CA ARG A 10 0.34 11.36 1.73
C ARG A 10 0.67 12.14 0.46
N ASP A 11 1.29 11.52 -0.53
CA ASP A 11 1.58 12.12 -1.83
C ASP A 11 0.29 12.48 -2.59
N ASP A 12 -0.69 11.57 -2.62
CA ASP A 12 -1.98 11.80 -3.26
C ASP A 12 -2.80 12.86 -2.54
N GLY A 13 -2.86 12.81 -1.21
CA GLY A 13 -3.53 13.82 -0.38
C GLY A 13 -2.93 15.21 -0.61
N ARG A 14 -1.59 15.33 -0.60
CA ARG A 14 -0.88 16.59 -0.94
C ARG A 14 -1.17 17.06 -2.37
N SER A 15 -1.24 16.12 -3.31
CA SER A 15 -1.50 16.42 -4.73
C SER A 15 -2.99 16.66 -5.04
N ARG A 16 -3.89 16.63 -4.03
CA ARG A 16 -5.35 16.69 -4.19
C ARG A 16 -5.89 15.65 -5.18
N ARG A 17 -5.23 14.49 -5.26
CA ARG A 17 -5.69 13.36 -6.05
C ARG A 17 -6.81 12.65 -5.31
N ARG A 18 -7.63 11.90 -6.05
CA ARG A 18 -8.63 11.02 -5.43
C ARG A 18 -7.97 9.91 -4.63
N TYR A 19 -8.64 9.51 -3.56
CA TYR A 19 -8.31 8.32 -2.79
C TYR A 19 -8.40 7.08 -3.69
N ASP A 20 -7.26 6.56 -4.13
CA ASP A 20 -7.18 5.36 -4.97
C ASP A 20 -5.88 4.57 -4.71
N PRO A 21 -5.84 3.77 -3.62
CA PRO A 21 -4.70 2.89 -3.34
C PRO A 21 -4.51 1.82 -4.42
N SER A 22 -5.58 1.41 -5.11
CA SER A 22 -5.55 0.36 -6.14
C SER A 22 -4.80 0.78 -7.40
N SER A 23 -4.78 2.09 -7.70
CA SER A 23 -3.98 2.67 -8.78
C SER A 23 -2.48 2.52 -8.57
N LYS A 24 -1.99 2.25 -7.37
CA LYS A 24 -0.56 2.22 -7.06
C LYS A 24 0.11 0.94 -7.55
N ASN A 25 1.29 1.10 -8.16
CA ASN A 25 2.07 -0.04 -8.65
C ASN A 25 2.50 -0.96 -7.50
N GLU A 26 2.75 -0.38 -6.32
CA GLU A 26 3.06 -1.07 -5.08
C GLU A 26 1.90 -1.98 -4.64
N TYR A 27 0.66 -1.49 -4.70
CA TYR A 27 -0.55 -2.26 -4.39
C TYR A 27 -0.78 -3.39 -5.40
N ARG A 28 -0.63 -3.08 -6.70
CA ARG A 28 -0.78 -4.06 -7.79
C ARG A 28 0.26 -5.17 -7.72
N LYS A 29 1.52 -4.83 -7.45
CA LYS A 29 2.55 -5.83 -7.17
C LYS A 29 2.17 -6.63 -5.93
N GLY A 30 1.85 -5.94 -4.82
CA GLY A 30 1.51 -6.57 -3.55
C GLY A 30 2.61 -7.51 -3.01
N THR A 31 3.79 -7.47 -3.61
CA THR A 31 4.91 -8.38 -3.33
C THR A 31 6.23 -7.61 -3.29
N LYS A 32 6.17 -6.30 -3.00
CA LYS A 32 7.38 -5.50 -2.83
C LYS A 32 8.10 -6.04 -1.59
N ASP A 33 9.35 -6.47 -1.77
CA ASP A 33 10.15 -7.18 -0.76
C ASP A 33 9.64 -8.58 -0.36
N TYR A 34 8.80 -9.20 -1.20
CA TYR A 34 8.43 -10.60 -1.01
C TYR A 34 9.65 -11.50 -1.22
N SER A 35 9.94 -12.33 -0.21
CA SER A 35 10.85 -13.46 -0.32
C SER A 35 10.05 -14.76 -0.27
N SER A 36 10.38 -15.72 -1.14
CA SER A 36 9.79 -17.07 -1.11
C SER A 36 10.01 -17.81 0.22
N ARG A 37 10.92 -17.30 1.06
CA ARG A 37 11.17 -17.76 2.43
C ARG A 37 10.05 -17.39 3.41
N LEU A 38 9.18 -16.45 3.06
CA LEU A 38 8.08 -15.96 3.91
C LEU A 38 6.79 -16.77 3.75
N GLY A 39 6.78 -17.81 2.91
CA GLY A 39 5.62 -18.67 2.69
C GLY A 39 4.90 -18.38 1.37
N ASP A 40 3.59 -18.63 1.35
CA ASP A 40 2.78 -18.51 0.13
C ASP A 40 2.65 -17.06 -0.35
N ARG A 41 2.99 -16.84 -1.62
CA ARG A 41 2.91 -15.53 -2.29
C ARG A 41 1.52 -14.92 -2.16
N TYR A 42 0.48 -15.74 -2.23
CA TYR A 42 -0.90 -15.28 -2.16
C TYR A 42 -1.25 -14.70 -0.79
N ILE A 43 -0.84 -15.39 0.27
CA ILE A 43 -1.05 -14.94 1.66
C ILE A 43 -0.26 -13.65 1.92
N TYR A 44 1.00 -13.60 1.49
CA TYR A 44 1.78 -12.37 1.60
C TYR A 44 1.11 -11.20 0.86
N GLN A 45 0.59 -11.46 -0.35
CA GLN A 45 -0.04 -10.41 -1.15
C GLN A 45 -1.31 -9.87 -0.52
N GLN A 46 -2.11 -10.72 0.12
CA GLN A 46 -3.27 -10.32 0.92
C GLN A 46 -2.87 -9.39 2.07
N TYR A 47 -1.95 -9.84 2.94
CA TYR A 47 -1.49 -9.03 4.06
C TYR A 47 -0.79 -7.74 3.63
N PHE A 48 -0.02 -7.78 2.54
CA PHE A 48 0.63 -6.59 2.01
C PHE A 48 -0.39 -5.55 1.58
N ARG A 49 -1.46 -5.97 0.87
CA ARG A 49 -2.53 -5.08 0.38
C ARG A 49 -3.28 -4.47 1.55
N GLU A 50 -3.68 -5.28 2.52
CA GLU A 50 -4.37 -4.81 3.72
C GLU A 50 -3.53 -3.77 4.47
N ALA A 51 -2.26 -4.09 4.76
CA ALA A 51 -1.33 -3.15 5.39
C ALA A 51 -1.11 -1.89 4.55
N PHE A 52 -1.06 -2.01 3.22
CA PHE A 52 -0.93 -0.88 2.31
C PHE A 52 -2.16 0.03 2.34
N GLU A 53 -3.37 -0.53 2.34
CA GLU A 53 -4.62 0.22 2.41
C GLU A 53 -4.74 0.99 3.73
N HIS A 54 -4.44 0.35 4.86
CA HIS A 54 -4.40 1.02 6.16
C HIS A 54 -3.41 2.18 6.18
N GLY A 55 -2.16 1.94 5.73
CA GLY A 55 -1.16 3.00 5.65
C GLY A 55 -1.59 4.13 4.72
N TYR A 56 -2.14 3.79 3.55
CA TYR A 56 -2.62 4.77 2.57
C TYR A 56 -3.74 5.63 3.14
N ALA A 57 -4.71 5.04 3.84
CA ALA A 57 -5.75 5.78 4.55
C ALA A 57 -5.19 6.74 5.60
N ASP A 58 -4.23 6.30 6.42
CA ASP A 58 -3.59 7.15 7.42
C ASP A 58 -2.81 8.30 6.78
N GLY A 59 -2.06 8.02 5.71
CA GLY A 59 -1.27 9.03 5.00
C GLY A 59 -2.13 10.03 4.24
N TYR A 60 -3.24 9.57 3.66
CA TYR A 60 -4.17 10.40 2.88
C TYR A 60 -5.05 11.29 3.77
N ASN A 61 -5.51 10.77 4.92
CA ASN A 61 -6.28 11.53 5.92
C ASN A 61 -5.39 12.29 6.92
N GLY A 62 -4.07 12.19 6.81
CA GLY A 62 -3.14 12.96 7.64
C GLY A 62 -3.24 14.46 7.35
N TYR A 63 -4.18 15.11 8.04
CA TYR A 63 -4.41 16.56 8.09
C TYR A 63 -3.16 17.33 8.51
#